data_AF-A0A7K0I7K6-F1
#
_entry.id   AF-A0A7K0I7K6-F1
#
_cell.length_a   1.000
_cell.length_b   1.000
_cell.length_c   1.000
_cell.angle_alpha   90.00
_cell.angle_beta   90.00
_cell.angle_gamma   90.00
#
_symmetry.space_group_name_H-M   'P 1'
#
loop_
_entity.id
_entity.type
_entity.pdbx_description
1 polymer ?
#
loop_
_entity_poly.entity_id
_entity_poly.type
_entity_poly.pdbx_seq_one_letter_code
_entity_poly.pdbx_strand_id
1 'polypeptide(L)'
;AGQENSFTWAGMGKGLELQFPIFDSLSKAGKIRVETLEESGRWFKEQFPKTPATAITTLVDVRKEGNKSVWYNSRFYRSNLYWEKDGFCFRDIHLFDEKMKSEYLDTPGIGGQFFYYTLPVIDRFYWSTPEDKTGLRVVELDKNGNKTGVVLTDPVVSEPSNSVLKVESKDKSGNTFIFTFYEDKIDVSCKATGKKLDWALELKVPQERIGQLPFKNFGKSSIQSEFRGFDYTITCKKGSIVKGNNTDYVLRFVPSGNGLVINCAN
;
A
#
# COMPACT_ATOMS: atom_id res chain seq x y z
N ALA A 1 21.90 -6.28 9.35
CA ALA A 1 22.79 -5.53 8.45
C ALA A 1 23.42 -6.51 7.47
N GLY A 2 23.72 -6.10 6.24
CA GLY A 2 24.42 -6.92 5.26
C GLY A 2 25.52 -6.11 4.60
N GLN A 3 26.63 -6.75 4.25
CA GLN A 3 27.70 -6.15 3.47
C GLN A 3 27.97 -7.07 2.29
N GLU A 4 27.96 -6.50 1.08
CA GLU A 4 28.30 -7.25 -0.12
C GLU A 4 29.83 -7.33 -0.24
N ASN A 5 30.35 -8.54 -0.49
CA ASN A 5 31.79 -8.82 -0.56
C ASN A 5 32.58 -7.92 -1.53
N SER A 6 31.91 -7.32 -2.52
CA SER A 6 32.49 -6.39 -3.49
C SER A 6 32.92 -5.04 -2.89
N PHE A 7 32.41 -4.67 -1.72
CA PHE A 7 32.79 -3.42 -1.05
C PHE A 7 34.04 -3.59 -0.19
N THR A 8 35.16 -3.02 -0.62
CA THR A 8 36.43 -3.13 0.11
C THR A 8 36.45 -2.29 1.39
N TRP A 9 37.41 -2.60 2.29
CA TRP A 9 37.61 -1.87 3.54
C TRP A 9 37.78 -0.37 3.35
N ALA A 10 38.46 0.06 2.29
CA ALA A 10 38.68 1.49 2.02
C ALA A 10 37.36 2.28 1.87
N GLY A 11 36.31 1.66 1.33
CA GLY A 11 35.00 2.28 1.19
C GLY A 11 34.09 2.12 2.42
N MET A 12 34.23 1.03 3.17
CA MET A 12 33.29 0.65 4.22
C MET A 12 33.80 0.84 5.65
N GLY A 13 35.11 0.88 5.86
CA GLY A 13 35.74 0.79 7.19
C GLY A 13 35.19 1.82 8.17
N LYS A 14 35.18 3.09 7.76
CA LYS A 14 34.61 4.19 8.56
C LYS A 14 33.14 3.95 8.93
N GLY A 15 32.34 3.43 8.00
CA GLY A 15 30.93 3.13 8.25
C GLY A 15 30.73 1.99 9.24
N LEU A 16 31.58 0.96 9.18
CA LEU A 16 31.53 -0.20 10.08
C LEU A 16 32.05 0.14 11.48
N GLU A 17 33.13 0.91 11.58
CA GLU A 17 33.67 1.43 12.84
C GLU A 17 32.66 2.31 13.59
N LEU A 18 31.75 2.98 12.88
CA LEU A 18 30.64 3.73 13.50
C LEU A 18 29.47 2.81 13.90
N GLN A 19 29.11 1.83 13.07
CA GLN A 19 27.93 0.99 13.30
C GLN A 19 28.14 -0.06 14.40
N PHE A 20 29.30 -0.70 14.46
CA PHE A 20 29.52 -1.83 15.37
C PHE A 20 29.49 -1.43 16.85
N PRO A 21 30.06 -0.30 17.29
CA PRO A 21 29.90 0.17 18.68
C PRO A 21 28.44 0.45 19.06
N ILE A 22 27.62 0.93 18.10
CA ILE A 22 26.19 1.16 18.32
C ILE A 22 25.48 -0.19 18.49
N PHE A 23 25.78 -1.19 17.65
CA PHE A 23 25.20 -2.53 17.79
C PHE A 23 25.62 -3.20 19.10
N ASP A 24 26.89 -3.11 19.50
CA ASP A 24 27.39 -3.63 20.77
C ASP A 24 26.65 -2.99 21.96
N SER A 25 26.55 -1.66 21.97
CA SER A 25 25.83 -0.92 23.01
C SER A 25 24.35 -1.31 23.09
N LEU A 26 23.66 -1.36 21.94
CA LEU A 26 22.24 -1.76 21.88
C LEU A 26 22.03 -3.22 22.31
N SER A 27 22.95 -4.11 21.95
CA SER A 27 22.93 -5.53 22.33
C SER A 27 23.12 -5.69 23.85
N LYS A 28 24.13 -5.05 24.43
CA LYS A 28 24.36 -5.01 25.89
C LYS A 28 23.18 -4.41 26.66
N ALA A 29 22.49 -3.44 26.06
CA ALA A 29 21.28 -2.83 26.61
C ALA A 29 20.00 -3.68 26.40
N GLY A 30 20.09 -4.86 25.75
CA GLY A 30 18.96 -5.75 25.47
C GLY A 30 17.94 -5.17 24.48
N LYS A 31 18.34 -4.19 23.67
CA LYS A 31 17.46 -3.54 22.68
C LYS A 31 17.43 -4.26 21.33
N ILE A 32 18.47 -5.01 21.02
CA ILE A 32 18.57 -5.84 19.82
C ILE A 32 19.15 -7.21 20.17
N ARG A 33 18.94 -8.19 19.29
CA ARG A 33 19.72 -9.43 19.23
C ARG A 33 20.68 -9.34 18.06
N VAL A 34 21.90 -9.86 18.21
CA VAL A 34 22.85 -10.03 17.12
C VAL A 34 22.90 -11.52 16.81
N GLU A 35 22.38 -11.89 15.65
CA GLU A 35 22.17 -13.28 15.24
C GLU A 35 22.66 -13.47 13.81
N THR A 36 23.00 -14.71 13.49
CA THR A 36 23.16 -15.15 12.10
C THR A 36 21.80 -15.13 11.40
N LEU A 37 21.81 -15.02 10.07
CA LEU A 37 20.58 -15.10 9.27
C LEU A 37 19.82 -16.41 9.50
N GLU A 38 20.55 -17.50 9.75
CA GLU A 38 19.98 -18.81 10.04
C GLU A 38 19.22 -18.84 11.38
N GLU A 39 19.82 -18.33 12.46
CA GLU A 39 19.19 -18.30 13.78
C GLU A 39 17.89 -17.50 13.77
N SER A 40 17.93 -16.29 13.19
CA SER A 40 16.73 -15.47 13.03
C SER A 40 15.69 -16.15 12.14
N GLY A 41 16.12 -16.88 11.09
CA GLY A 41 15.25 -17.63 10.20
C GLY A 41 14.54 -18.80 10.89
N ARG A 42 15.26 -19.58 11.70
CA ARG A 42 14.68 -20.68 12.51
C ARG A 42 13.67 -20.14 13.50
N TRP A 43 14.05 -19.11 14.27
CA TRP A 43 13.15 -18.45 15.21
C TRP A 43 11.88 -17.95 14.51
N PHE A 44 12.00 -17.26 13.37
CA PHE A 44 10.85 -16.73 12.64
C PHE A 44 9.89 -17.85 12.19
N LYS A 45 10.42 -18.96 11.67
CA LYS A 45 9.63 -20.12 11.23
C LYS A 45 8.90 -20.81 12.39
N GLU A 46 9.54 -20.86 13.57
CA GLU A 46 8.92 -21.41 14.79
C GLU A 46 7.78 -20.52 15.30
N GLN A 47 7.93 -19.19 15.24
CA GLN A 47 6.93 -18.25 15.72
C GLN A 47 5.74 -18.08 14.76
N PHE A 48 5.98 -18.15 13.44
CA PHE A 48 4.99 -17.79 12.44
C PHE A 48 4.76 -18.93 11.42
N PRO A 49 3.71 -19.75 11.59
CA PRO A 49 3.37 -20.82 10.66
C PRO A 49 2.95 -20.34 9.26
N LYS A 50 2.54 -19.07 9.16
CA LYS A 50 2.15 -18.36 7.95
C LYS A 50 2.81 -16.99 7.95
N THR A 51 2.94 -16.37 6.79
CA THR A 51 3.40 -14.98 6.70
C THR A 51 2.53 -14.07 7.57
N PRO A 52 3.06 -13.45 8.63
CA PRO A 52 2.29 -12.62 9.52
C PRO A 52 1.94 -11.28 8.87
N ALA A 53 0.89 -10.64 9.37
CA ALA A 53 0.66 -9.23 9.10
C ALA A 53 1.85 -8.39 9.59
N THR A 54 2.28 -7.42 8.80
CA THR A 54 3.36 -6.50 9.14
C THR A 54 2.98 -5.09 8.72
N ALA A 55 3.43 -4.11 9.49
CA ALA A 55 3.30 -2.70 9.16
C ALA A 55 4.65 -2.01 9.22
N ILE A 56 4.91 -1.08 8.29
CA ILE A 56 6.09 -0.23 8.32
C ILE A 56 5.61 1.21 8.16
N THR A 57 5.89 2.04 9.16
CA THR A 57 5.42 3.43 9.19
C THR A 57 6.58 4.41 9.28
N THR A 58 6.49 5.48 8.50
CA THR A 58 7.42 6.61 8.56
C THR A 58 6.59 7.89 8.55
N LEU A 59 6.43 8.50 9.72
CA LEU A 59 5.63 9.71 9.91
C LEU A 59 6.48 10.99 10.04
N VAL A 60 7.80 10.83 10.12
CA VAL A 60 8.78 11.91 10.16
C VAL A 60 9.66 11.82 8.91
N ASP A 61 9.65 12.89 8.13
CA ASP A 61 10.45 13.00 6.93
C ASP A 61 11.85 13.52 7.26
N VAL A 62 12.87 12.70 7.04
CA VAL A 62 14.29 13.06 7.25
C VAL A 62 14.75 14.20 6.34
N ARG A 63 14.10 14.39 5.18
CA ARG A 63 14.37 15.50 4.25
C ARG A 63 13.54 16.76 4.55
N LYS A 64 12.63 16.68 5.54
CA LYS A 64 11.74 17.77 5.94
C LYS A 64 10.82 18.28 4.81
N GLU A 65 10.45 17.42 3.87
CA GLU A 65 9.49 17.76 2.80
C GLU A 65 8.04 17.47 3.22
N GLY A 66 7.84 16.89 4.40
CA GLY A 66 6.54 16.60 4.98
C GLY A 66 5.93 15.28 4.52
N ASN A 67 6.69 14.44 3.81
CA ASN A 67 6.21 13.16 3.32
C ASN A 67 5.97 12.17 4.46
N LYS A 68 4.89 11.38 4.37
CA LYS A 68 4.58 10.31 5.32
C LYS A 68 4.16 9.06 4.57
N SER A 69 4.48 7.90 5.10
CA SER A 69 4.15 6.62 4.46
C SER A 69 3.75 5.59 5.51
N VAL A 70 2.67 4.87 5.24
CA VAL A 70 2.23 3.74 6.06
C VAL A 70 2.03 2.55 5.13
N TRP A 71 2.86 1.53 5.30
CA TRP A 71 2.72 0.24 4.64
C TRP A 71 2.04 -0.76 5.56
N TYR A 72 1.18 -1.57 4.99
CA TYR A 72 0.63 -2.77 5.60
C TYR A 72 0.78 -3.93 4.61
N ASN A 73 1.26 -5.07 5.08
CA ASN A 73 1.38 -6.30 4.29
C ASN A 73 0.84 -7.48 5.09
N SER A 74 0.16 -8.40 4.41
CA SER A 74 -0.25 -9.70 4.94
C SER A 74 0.08 -10.80 3.93
N ARG A 75 -0.30 -12.04 4.23
CA ARG A 75 -0.27 -13.14 3.24
C ARG A 75 -1.18 -12.93 2.03
N PHE A 76 -2.13 -11.99 2.07
CA PHE A 76 -3.14 -11.80 1.01
C PHE A 76 -2.90 -10.55 0.17
N TYR A 77 -2.26 -9.51 0.71
CA TYR A 77 -2.03 -8.27 -0.03
C TYR A 77 -0.96 -7.40 0.61
N ARG A 78 -0.54 -6.39 -0.14
CA ARG A 78 0.12 -5.19 0.40
C ARG A 78 -0.68 -3.94 0.06
N SER A 79 -0.55 -2.93 0.90
CA SER A 79 -1.12 -1.62 0.67
C SER A 79 -0.22 -0.54 1.23
N ASN A 80 -0.28 0.64 0.62
CA ASN A 80 0.42 1.82 1.08
C ASN A 80 -0.46 3.06 1.06
N LEU A 81 -0.55 3.71 2.22
CA LEU A 81 -1.00 5.10 2.34
C LEU A 81 0.21 6.03 2.22
N TYR A 82 0.05 7.09 1.44
CA TYR A 82 1.10 8.05 1.21
C TYR A 82 0.56 9.48 1.32
N TRP A 83 1.31 10.31 2.06
CA TRP A 83 1.11 11.75 2.15
C TRP A 83 2.32 12.43 1.52
N GLU A 84 2.07 13.31 0.57
CA GLU A 84 3.07 14.12 -0.13
C GLU A 84 2.55 15.54 -0.35
N LYS A 85 3.34 16.39 -1.02
CA LYS A 85 2.95 17.78 -1.35
C LYS A 85 1.56 17.89 -1.99
N ASP A 86 1.20 16.94 -2.85
CA ASP A 86 -0.07 16.89 -3.60
C ASP A 86 -1.21 16.22 -2.80
N GLY A 87 -1.02 15.99 -1.51
CA GLY A 87 -2.02 15.47 -0.57
C GLY A 87 -1.88 13.98 -0.29
N PHE A 88 -3.03 13.31 -0.13
CA PHE A 88 -3.14 11.92 0.31
C PHE A 88 -3.56 10.99 -0.82
N CYS A 89 -3.00 9.78 -0.88
CA CYS A 89 -3.54 8.69 -1.67
C CYS A 89 -3.19 7.30 -1.11
N PHE A 90 -3.95 6.29 -1.52
CA PHE A 90 -3.40 4.95 -1.66
C PHE A 90 -2.48 4.96 -2.88
N ARG A 91 -1.18 4.75 -2.63
CA ARG A 91 -0.15 4.69 -3.68
C ARG A 91 -0.01 3.29 -4.26
N ASP A 92 -0.27 2.27 -3.44
CA ASP A 92 -0.09 0.87 -3.78
C ASP A 92 -1.21 0.07 -3.10
N ILE A 93 -1.85 -0.82 -3.84
CA ILE A 93 -2.68 -1.92 -3.34
C ILE A 93 -2.46 -3.08 -4.31
N HIS A 94 -1.85 -4.16 -3.85
CA HIS A 94 -1.57 -5.34 -4.67
C HIS A 94 -1.99 -6.60 -3.92
N LEU A 95 -2.74 -7.48 -4.59
CA LEU A 95 -3.19 -8.76 -4.05
C LEU A 95 -2.16 -9.85 -4.34
N PHE A 96 -2.13 -10.85 -3.47
CA PHE A 96 -1.28 -12.04 -3.59
C PHE A 96 -2.17 -13.26 -3.83
N ASP A 97 -1.78 -14.08 -4.80
CA ASP A 97 -2.36 -15.39 -5.02
C ASP A 97 -1.21 -16.35 -5.36
N GLU A 98 -1.03 -17.38 -4.55
CA GLU A 98 0.03 -18.39 -4.72
C GLU A 98 -0.16 -19.23 -6.00
N LYS A 99 -1.33 -19.17 -6.64
CA LYS A 99 -1.57 -19.78 -7.96
C LYS A 99 -0.95 -18.97 -9.09
N MET A 100 -0.63 -17.68 -8.88
CA MET A 100 0.09 -16.89 -9.87
C MET A 100 1.55 -17.34 -9.90
N LYS A 101 1.88 -18.17 -10.89
CA LYS A 101 3.25 -18.65 -11.08
C LYS A 101 4.19 -17.51 -11.47
N SER A 102 5.37 -17.49 -10.86
CA SER A 102 6.49 -16.68 -11.34
C SER A 102 6.95 -17.17 -12.71
N GLU A 103 7.33 -16.24 -13.59
CA GLU A 103 7.97 -16.56 -14.89
C GLU A 103 9.27 -17.35 -14.72
N TYR A 104 9.87 -17.28 -13.53
CA TYR A 104 11.13 -17.94 -13.19
C TYR A 104 10.96 -19.24 -12.40
N LEU A 105 9.72 -19.71 -12.17
CA LEU A 105 9.48 -20.93 -11.39
C LEU A 105 9.97 -22.18 -12.12
N ASP A 106 9.56 -22.31 -13.38
CA ASP A 106 9.82 -23.50 -14.21
C ASP A 106 10.85 -23.19 -15.32
N THR A 107 11.26 -21.92 -15.48
CA THR A 107 12.15 -21.48 -16.57
C THR A 107 13.25 -20.56 -16.03
N PRO A 108 14.55 -20.88 -16.24
CA PRO A 108 15.64 -20.00 -15.83
C PRO A 108 15.59 -18.65 -16.54
N GLY A 109 15.82 -17.57 -15.80
CA GLY A 109 16.03 -16.25 -16.40
C GLY A 109 17.37 -16.20 -17.13
N ILE A 110 17.38 -15.69 -18.36
CA ILE A 110 18.58 -15.53 -19.20
C ILE A 110 19.11 -14.08 -19.27
N GLY A 111 18.42 -13.15 -18.60
CA GLY A 111 18.73 -11.72 -18.63
C GLY A 111 19.43 -11.22 -17.36
N GLY A 112 19.88 -9.96 -17.41
CA GLY A 112 20.46 -9.26 -16.24
C GLY A 112 19.40 -8.57 -15.35
N GLN A 113 18.12 -8.75 -15.63
CA GLN A 113 17.00 -8.16 -14.87
C GLN A 113 15.90 -9.20 -14.68
N PHE A 114 15.31 -9.18 -13.50
CA PHE A 114 14.24 -10.08 -13.10
C PHE A 114 13.02 -9.27 -12.64
N PHE A 115 11.85 -9.68 -13.09
CA PHE A 115 10.59 -9.01 -12.79
C PHE A 115 9.70 -9.89 -11.92
N TYR A 116 9.42 -9.43 -10.71
CA TYR A 116 8.53 -10.11 -9.77
C TYR A 116 7.25 -9.31 -9.63
N TYR A 117 6.14 -9.94 -9.98
CA TYR A 117 4.84 -9.28 -10.00
C TYR A 117 3.88 -9.86 -8.98
N THR A 118 2.88 -9.05 -8.69
CA THR A 118 1.71 -9.36 -7.86
C THR A 118 0.49 -8.78 -8.57
N LEU A 119 -0.72 -8.99 -8.07
CA LEU A 119 -1.95 -8.63 -8.79
C LEU A 119 -2.37 -7.18 -8.46
N PRO A 120 -2.21 -6.22 -9.39
CA PRO A 120 -2.38 -4.81 -9.04
C PRO A 120 -3.85 -4.43 -8.90
N VAL A 121 -4.20 -3.77 -7.79
CA VAL A 121 -5.45 -3.00 -7.64
C VAL A 121 -5.15 -1.53 -7.87
N ILE A 122 -4.06 -1.03 -7.25
CA ILE A 122 -3.50 0.30 -7.42
C ILE A 122 -1.98 0.16 -7.57
N ASP A 123 -1.43 0.59 -8.70
CA ASP A 123 0.01 0.55 -8.99
C ASP A 123 0.51 1.92 -9.46
N ARG A 124 0.89 2.78 -8.51
CA ARG A 124 1.42 4.11 -8.87
C ARG A 124 2.70 4.02 -9.69
N PHE A 125 3.53 3.00 -9.50
CA PHE A 125 4.83 2.94 -10.15
C PHE A 125 4.68 2.78 -11.66
N TYR A 126 3.85 1.83 -12.09
CA TYR A 126 3.62 1.58 -13.52
C TYR A 126 2.59 2.54 -14.14
N TRP A 127 1.59 3.00 -13.38
CA TRP A 127 0.49 3.79 -13.93
C TRP A 127 0.71 5.31 -13.90
N SER A 128 1.82 5.79 -13.33
CA SER A 128 2.17 7.22 -13.37
C SER A 128 3.06 7.58 -14.56
N THR A 129 3.13 8.87 -14.87
CA THR A 129 4.22 9.48 -15.64
C THR A 129 5.14 10.27 -14.70
N PRO A 130 6.27 10.83 -15.17
CA PRO A 130 7.05 11.78 -14.36
C PRO A 130 6.22 12.98 -13.89
N GLU A 131 5.32 13.48 -14.75
CA GLU A 131 4.54 14.71 -14.56
C GLU A 131 3.17 14.48 -13.90
N ASP A 132 2.54 13.32 -14.10
CA ASP A 132 1.21 13.00 -13.57
C ASP A 132 1.26 11.71 -12.75
N LYS A 133 1.19 11.90 -11.43
CA LYS A 133 1.30 10.83 -10.45
C LYS A 133 -0.07 10.29 -10.05
N THR A 134 -0.28 9.02 -10.37
CA THR A 134 -1.50 8.28 -10.01
C THR A 134 -1.58 7.97 -8.52
N GLY A 135 -2.80 7.88 -8.03
CA GLY A 135 -3.12 7.32 -6.72
C GLY A 135 -4.63 7.22 -6.57
N LEU A 136 -5.08 6.33 -5.68
CA LEU A 136 -6.48 6.25 -5.30
C LEU A 136 -6.72 7.27 -4.17
N ARG A 137 -7.38 8.38 -4.53
CA ARG A 137 -7.53 9.58 -3.69
C ARG A 137 -8.93 9.69 -3.13
N VAL A 138 -9.08 10.38 -2.01
CA VAL A 138 -10.40 10.72 -1.48
C VAL A 138 -10.93 11.92 -2.26
N VAL A 139 -12.18 11.82 -2.73
CA VAL A 139 -12.92 12.93 -3.32
C VAL A 139 -14.24 13.12 -2.60
N GLU A 140 -14.64 14.37 -2.39
CA GLU A 140 -16.00 14.76 -2.00
C GLU A 140 -16.84 14.92 -3.26
N LEU A 141 -18.08 14.45 -3.22
CA LEU A 141 -19.03 14.51 -4.32
C LEU A 141 -20.21 15.42 -3.94
N ASP A 142 -20.49 16.40 -4.79
CA ASP A 142 -21.69 17.22 -4.63
C ASP A 142 -22.95 16.52 -5.18
N LYS A 143 -24.11 17.15 -4.98
CA LYS A 143 -25.40 16.63 -5.46
C LYS A 143 -25.50 16.49 -6.98
N ASN A 144 -24.67 17.22 -7.71
CA ASN A 144 -24.60 17.21 -9.17
C ASN A 144 -23.54 16.23 -9.69
N GLY A 145 -22.82 15.54 -8.79
CA GLY A 145 -21.74 14.61 -9.12
C GLY A 145 -20.39 15.28 -9.39
N ASN A 146 -20.26 16.60 -9.19
CA ASN A 146 -18.97 17.27 -9.26
C ASN A 146 -18.09 16.84 -8.10
N LYS A 147 -16.78 16.81 -8.34
CA LYS A 147 -15.80 16.33 -7.36
C LYS A 147 -14.88 17.43 -6.87
N THR A 148 -14.55 17.36 -5.59
CA THR A 148 -13.46 18.15 -4.98
C THR A 148 -12.49 17.20 -4.29
N GLY A 149 -11.18 17.38 -4.53
CA GLY A 149 -10.15 16.56 -3.87
C GLY A 149 -10.12 16.82 -2.36
N VAL A 150 -10.10 15.75 -1.57
CA VAL A 150 -9.97 15.82 -0.12
C VAL A 150 -8.52 15.54 0.26
N VAL A 151 -7.87 16.52 0.87
CA VAL A 151 -6.51 16.37 1.40
C VAL A 151 -6.59 15.94 2.85
N LEU A 152 -5.96 14.80 3.15
CA LEU A 152 -5.80 14.32 4.52
C LEU A 152 -4.42 14.69 5.05
N THR A 153 -4.34 15.05 6.32
CA THR A 153 -3.10 15.40 7.02
C THR A 153 -3.01 14.68 8.36
N ASP A 154 -1.82 14.77 8.96
CA ASP A 154 -1.57 14.36 10.34
C ASP A 154 -2.05 12.95 10.70
N PRO A 155 -1.56 11.93 9.97
CA PRO A 155 -1.92 10.56 10.26
C PRO A 155 -1.49 10.14 11.66
N VAL A 156 -2.42 9.54 12.39
CA VAL A 156 -2.20 8.85 13.65
C VAL A 156 -2.34 7.36 13.39
N VAL A 157 -1.31 6.59 13.73
CA VAL A 157 -1.27 5.14 13.56
C VAL A 157 -1.44 4.47 14.92
N SER A 158 -2.23 3.41 14.95
CA SER A 158 -2.41 2.53 16.11
C SER A 158 -2.51 1.08 15.66
N GLU A 159 -2.19 0.16 16.57
CA GLU A 159 -2.25 -1.29 16.35
C GLU A 159 -3.28 -1.90 17.31
N PRO A 160 -4.58 -1.95 16.95
CA PRO A 160 -5.62 -2.48 17.83
C PRO A 160 -5.44 -3.96 18.21
N SER A 161 -4.72 -4.73 17.39
CA SER A 161 -4.35 -6.13 17.66
C SER A 161 -3.18 -6.54 16.76
N ASN A 162 -2.60 -7.72 17.00
CA ASN A 162 -1.41 -8.22 16.31
C ASN A 162 -1.48 -8.23 14.77
N SER A 163 -2.68 -8.28 14.19
CA SER A 163 -2.84 -8.32 12.73
C SER A 163 -3.63 -7.15 12.15
N VAL A 164 -3.98 -6.16 12.98
CA VAL A 164 -4.81 -5.02 12.57
C VAL A 164 -4.04 -3.73 12.74
N LEU A 165 -3.94 -2.96 11.66
CA LEU A 165 -3.40 -1.60 11.67
C LEU A 165 -4.54 -0.60 11.45
N LYS A 166 -4.62 0.43 12.27
CA LYS A 166 -5.59 1.51 12.12
C LYS A 166 -4.86 2.83 11.92
N VAL A 167 -5.25 3.56 10.88
CA VAL A 167 -4.75 4.89 10.56
C VAL A 167 -5.91 5.87 10.54
N GLU A 168 -5.80 6.93 11.33
CA GLU A 168 -6.75 8.05 11.35
C GLU A 168 -6.07 9.29 10.80
N SER A 169 -6.70 9.97 9.84
CA SER A 169 -6.16 11.19 9.22
C SER A 169 -7.29 12.17 8.97
N LYS A 170 -7.04 13.46 9.25
CA LYS A 170 -8.08 14.49 9.21
C LYS A 170 -7.99 15.29 7.93
N ASP A 171 -9.12 15.77 7.44
CA ASP A 171 -9.14 16.82 6.43
C ASP A 171 -9.17 18.23 7.07
N LYS A 172 -9.08 19.27 6.24
CA LYS A 172 -9.15 20.67 6.67
C LYS A 172 -10.49 21.07 7.29
N SER A 173 -11.55 20.33 6.97
CA SER A 173 -12.91 20.55 7.50
C SER A 173 -13.11 19.87 8.87
N GLY A 174 -12.10 19.14 9.36
CA GLY A 174 -12.16 18.40 10.61
C GLY A 174 -12.83 17.04 10.51
N ASN A 175 -13.18 16.56 9.32
CA ASN A 175 -13.64 15.19 9.11
C ASN A 175 -12.47 14.24 9.37
N THR A 176 -12.74 13.10 10.01
CA THR A 176 -11.71 12.09 10.29
C THR A 176 -11.94 10.87 9.42
N PHE A 177 -11.01 10.60 8.51
CA PHE A 177 -10.95 9.37 7.74
C PHE A 177 -10.21 8.30 8.53
N ILE A 178 -10.77 7.10 8.52
CA ILE A 178 -10.28 5.95 9.26
C ILE A 178 -10.04 4.82 8.26
N PHE A 179 -8.79 4.41 8.15
CA PHE A 179 -8.33 3.28 7.34
C PHE A 179 -7.95 2.15 8.30
N THR A 180 -8.64 1.02 8.22
CA THR A 180 -8.34 -0.15 9.03
C THR A 180 -7.94 -1.30 8.12
N PHE A 181 -6.72 -1.77 8.30
CA PHE A 181 -6.12 -2.86 7.55
C PHE A 181 -6.21 -4.13 8.38
N TYR A 182 -6.84 -5.15 7.82
CA TYR A 182 -6.92 -6.51 8.34
C TYR A 182 -6.15 -7.42 7.38
N GLU A 183 -5.89 -8.67 7.76
CA GLU A 183 -5.13 -9.55 6.87
C GLU A 183 -5.79 -9.72 5.49
N ASP A 184 -7.11 -9.75 5.42
CA ASP A 184 -7.87 -10.11 4.22
C ASP A 184 -8.70 -8.96 3.62
N LYS A 185 -8.64 -7.75 4.18
CA LYS A 185 -9.46 -6.60 3.73
C LYS A 185 -8.94 -5.25 4.21
N ILE A 186 -9.41 -4.21 3.53
CA ILE A 186 -9.25 -2.81 3.93
C ILE A 186 -10.64 -2.22 4.18
N ASP A 187 -10.88 -1.76 5.41
CA ASP A 187 -12.06 -0.98 5.77
C ASP A 187 -11.71 0.50 5.74
N VAL A 188 -12.53 1.30 5.03
CA VAL A 188 -12.39 2.76 4.98
C VAL A 188 -13.69 3.39 5.43
N SER A 189 -13.61 4.34 6.36
CA SER A 189 -14.78 5.09 6.82
C SER A 189 -14.45 6.55 7.09
N CYS A 190 -15.48 7.38 7.15
CA CYS A 190 -15.36 8.79 7.50
C CYS A 190 -16.29 9.12 8.67
N LYS A 191 -15.73 9.76 9.71
CA LYS A 191 -16.48 10.44 10.76
C LYS A 191 -16.53 11.93 10.38
N ALA A 192 -17.65 12.32 9.77
CA ALA A 192 -17.86 13.71 9.36
C ALA A 192 -18.14 14.61 10.57
N THR A 193 -17.62 15.82 10.55
CA THR A 193 -17.90 16.86 11.54
C THR A 193 -18.97 17.78 10.98
N GLY A 194 -20.20 17.68 11.49
CA GLY A 194 -21.33 18.49 11.03
C GLY A 194 -22.18 17.79 9.96
N LYS A 195 -22.19 18.32 8.73
CA LYS A 195 -23.02 17.78 7.64
C LYS A 195 -22.48 16.43 7.15
N LYS A 196 -23.39 15.59 6.65
CA LYS A 196 -23.01 14.33 5.98
C LYS A 196 -22.10 14.64 4.80
N LEU A 197 -20.97 13.93 4.73
CA LEU A 197 -20.01 13.98 3.63
C LEU A 197 -20.28 12.83 2.66
N ASP A 198 -20.64 13.14 1.42
CA ASP A 198 -20.68 12.15 0.35
C ASP A 198 -19.28 12.09 -0.28
N TRP A 199 -18.58 10.97 -0.12
CA TRP A 199 -17.19 10.81 -0.56
C TRP A 199 -17.00 9.52 -1.35
N ALA A 200 -15.92 9.43 -2.11
CA ALA A 200 -15.49 8.19 -2.77
C ALA A 200 -13.96 8.10 -2.77
N LEU A 201 -13.44 6.89 -2.97
CA LEU A 201 -12.05 6.71 -3.39
C LEU A 201 -12.01 6.68 -4.91
N GLU A 202 -11.32 7.63 -5.53
CA GLU A 202 -11.25 7.81 -6.97
C GLU A 202 -9.85 7.55 -7.51
N LEU A 203 -9.76 6.75 -8.57
CA LEU A 203 -8.54 6.51 -9.31
C LEU A 203 -8.56 7.30 -10.62
N LYS A 204 -7.59 8.20 -10.78
CA LYS A 204 -7.27 8.83 -12.06
C LYS A 204 -5.91 8.34 -12.55
N VAL A 205 -5.84 8.06 -13.85
CA VAL A 205 -4.65 7.54 -14.53
C VAL A 205 -4.40 8.38 -15.78
N PRO A 206 -3.13 8.75 -16.07
CA PRO A 206 -2.75 9.42 -17.32
C PRO A 206 -3.27 8.65 -18.54
N GLN A 207 -3.74 9.36 -19.58
CA GLN A 207 -4.36 8.72 -20.75
C GLN A 207 -3.44 7.68 -21.41
N GLU A 208 -2.15 7.97 -21.51
CA GLU A 208 -1.14 7.06 -22.07
C GLU A 208 -0.91 5.79 -21.25
N ARG A 209 -1.38 5.74 -19.99
CA ARG A 209 -1.26 4.60 -19.08
C ARG A 209 -2.55 3.78 -18.96
N ILE A 210 -3.68 4.25 -19.50
CA ILE A 210 -4.97 3.55 -19.43
C ILE A 210 -4.89 2.14 -20.03
N GLY A 211 -4.13 1.96 -21.12
CA GLY A 211 -3.93 0.65 -21.75
C GLY A 211 -3.15 -0.37 -20.92
N GLN A 212 -2.54 0.05 -19.81
CA GLN A 212 -1.78 -0.82 -18.90
C GLN A 212 -2.63 -1.33 -17.72
N LEU A 213 -3.88 -0.87 -17.61
CA LEU A 213 -4.75 -1.25 -16.51
C LEU A 213 -5.28 -2.68 -16.70
N PRO A 214 -5.35 -3.48 -15.62
CA PRO A 214 -5.77 -4.87 -15.69
C PRO A 214 -7.30 -5.03 -15.79
N PHE A 215 -8.06 -3.94 -15.64
CA PHE A 215 -9.53 -3.98 -15.49
C PHE A 215 -10.24 -4.32 -16.81
N LYS A 216 -11.05 -5.38 -16.80
CA LYS A 216 -11.81 -5.83 -17.97
C LYS A 216 -13.30 -5.50 -17.84
N ASN A 217 -13.99 -6.15 -16.89
CA ASN A 217 -15.43 -6.04 -16.73
C ASN A 217 -15.79 -5.49 -15.35
N PHE A 218 -16.61 -4.44 -15.33
CA PHE A 218 -17.05 -3.78 -14.11
C PHE A 218 -18.46 -4.25 -13.73
N GLY A 219 -18.59 -4.84 -12.56
CA GLY A 219 -19.85 -5.07 -11.87
C GLY A 219 -20.08 -4.04 -10.76
N LYS A 220 -21.25 -4.11 -10.12
CA LYS A 220 -21.62 -3.19 -9.03
C LYS A 220 -20.69 -3.31 -7.81
N SER A 221 -20.17 -4.49 -7.53
CA SER A 221 -19.34 -4.79 -6.36
C SER A 221 -18.03 -5.50 -6.70
N SER A 222 -17.71 -5.66 -7.98
CA SER A 222 -16.49 -6.35 -8.41
C SER A 222 -15.97 -5.83 -9.74
N ILE A 223 -14.68 -6.05 -9.98
CA ILE A 223 -14.02 -5.84 -11.27
C ILE A 223 -13.31 -7.15 -11.62
N GLN A 224 -13.69 -7.75 -12.75
CA GLN A 224 -12.89 -8.82 -13.35
C GLN A 224 -11.65 -8.20 -13.98
N SER A 225 -10.50 -8.74 -13.63
CA SER A 225 -9.20 -8.23 -14.03
C SER A 225 -8.33 -9.36 -14.55
N GLU A 226 -7.39 -9.02 -15.42
CA GLU A 226 -6.38 -9.95 -15.92
C GLU A 226 -5.03 -9.23 -15.87
N PHE A 227 -4.03 -9.90 -15.33
CA PHE A 227 -2.66 -9.39 -15.32
C PHE A 227 -1.69 -10.50 -15.72
N ARG A 228 -0.98 -10.28 -16.84
CA ARG A 228 -0.04 -11.27 -17.42
C ARG A 228 -0.67 -12.65 -17.61
N GLY A 229 -1.90 -12.71 -18.14
CA GLY A 229 -2.62 -13.97 -18.37
C GLY A 229 -3.16 -14.65 -17.11
N PHE A 230 -3.04 -14.01 -15.93
CA PHE A 230 -3.67 -14.49 -14.70
C PHE A 230 -4.93 -13.68 -14.39
N ASP A 231 -6.08 -14.35 -14.32
CA ASP A 231 -7.36 -13.74 -13.98
C ASP A 231 -7.54 -13.60 -12.47
N TYR A 232 -8.07 -12.46 -12.03
CA TYR A 232 -8.38 -12.19 -10.63
C TYR A 232 -9.54 -11.21 -10.51
N THR A 233 -10.15 -11.13 -9.31
CA THR A 233 -11.32 -10.29 -9.10
C THR A 233 -11.13 -9.32 -7.95
N ILE A 234 -11.18 -8.02 -8.25
CA ILE A 234 -11.17 -6.98 -7.22
C ILE A 234 -12.59 -6.85 -6.69
N THR A 235 -12.80 -7.08 -5.40
CA THR A 235 -14.15 -7.11 -4.81
C THR A 235 -14.34 -6.03 -3.75
N CYS A 236 -15.47 -5.33 -3.81
CA CYS A 236 -15.94 -4.40 -2.80
C CYS A 236 -17.08 -5.06 -1.99
N LYS A 237 -16.77 -5.55 -0.78
CA LYS A 237 -17.74 -6.26 0.09
C LYS A 237 -18.82 -5.32 0.65
N LYS A 238 -18.49 -4.04 0.83
CA LYS A 238 -19.44 -3.00 1.27
C LYS A 238 -19.17 -1.72 0.50
N GLY A 239 -20.22 -1.17 -0.10
CA GLY A 239 -20.12 -0.07 -1.06
C GLY A 239 -20.43 -0.55 -2.47
N SER A 240 -19.98 0.22 -3.46
CA SER A 240 -20.10 -0.12 -4.87
C SER A 240 -18.91 0.40 -5.66
N ILE A 241 -18.68 -0.22 -6.81
CA ILE A 241 -17.68 0.20 -7.79
C ILE A 241 -18.40 0.88 -8.94
N VAL A 242 -17.91 2.05 -9.34
CA VAL A 242 -18.41 2.82 -10.47
C VAL A 242 -17.29 2.97 -11.49
N LYS A 243 -17.53 2.53 -12.72
CA LYS A 243 -16.63 2.74 -13.85
C LYS A 243 -16.73 4.19 -14.33
N GLY A 244 -15.59 4.85 -14.51
CA GLY A 244 -15.53 6.17 -15.12
C GLY A 244 -15.44 6.13 -16.64
N ASN A 245 -15.29 7.29 -17.27
CA ASN A 245 -15.11 7.43 -18.71
C ASN A 245 -13.64 7.36 -19.15
N ASN A 246 -12.73 7.01 -18.24
CA ASN A 246 -11.27 7.01 -18.39
C ASN A 246 -10.63 8.39 -18.60
N THR A 247 -11.38 9.46 -18.85
CA THR A 247 -10.87 10.83 -18.98
C THR A 247 -10.89 11.57 -17.64
N ASP A 248 -12.03 11.55 -16.96
CA ASP A 248 -12.20 12.20 -15.66
C ASP A 248 -11.65 11.33 -14.51
N TYR A 249 -11.99 10.05 -14.56
CA TYR A 249 -11.48 9.00 -13.67
C TYR A 249 -11.67 7.62 -14.33
N VAL A 250 -10.95 6.63 -13.81
CA VAL A 250 -11.02 5.23 -14.23
C VAL A 250 -12.08 4.48 -13.44
N LEU A 251 -12.01 4.58 -12.12
CA LEU A 251 -12.96 3.95 -11.22
C LEU A 251 -13.16 4.77 -9.94
N ARG A 252 -14.30 4.55 -9.30
CA ARG A 252 -14.58 4.97 -7.93
C ARG A 252 -15.01 3.78 -7.09
N PHE A 253 -14.47 3.69 -5.88
CA PHE A 253 -15.09 2.93 -4.80
C PHE A 253 -15.98 3.89 -4.00
N VAL A 254 -17.29 3.69 -4.06
CA VAL A 254 -18.30 4.52 -3.41
C VAL A 254 -18.78 3.79 -2.13
N PRO A 255 -18.69 4.42 -0.95
CA PRO A 255 -19.11 3.81 0.30
C PRO A 255 -20.63 3.57 0.34
N SER A 256 -21.05 2.59 1.14
CA SER A 256 -22.45 2.43 1.53
C SER A 256 -22.65 3.02 2.93
N GLY A 257 -23.47 4.07 3.03
CA GLY A 257 -23.44 4.96 4.20
C GLY A 257 -22.07 5.62 4.31
N ASN A 258 -21.41 5.51 5.45
CA ASN A 258 -20.08 6.09 5.69
C ASN A 258 -18.95 5.06 5.63
N GLY A 259 -19.20 3.85 5.13
CA GLY A 259 -18.23 2.76 5.15
C GLY A 259 -18.06 2.08 3.80
N LEU A 260 -16.81 1.77 3.48
CA LEU A 260 -16.35 1.04 2.32
C LEU A 260 -15.50 -0.15 2.80
N VAL A 261 -15.66 -1.32 2.18
CA VAL A 261 -14.80 -2.49 2.45
C VAL A 261 -14.28 -3.05 1.13
N ILE A 262 -12.96 -3.02 0.95
CA ILE A 262 -12.26 -3.65 -0.16
C ILE A 262 -11.79 -5.03 0.32
N ASN A 263 -12.19 -6.08 -0.38
CA ASN A 263 -11.72 -7.43 -0.12
C ASN A 263 -10.34 -7.61 -0.73
N CYS A 264 -9.42 -8.20 0.05
CA CYS A 264 -8.05 -8.43 -0.36
C CYS A 264 -7.66 -9.91 -0.39
N ALA A 265 -8.55 -10.82 0.02
CA ALA A 265 -8.37 -12.25 -0.21
C ALA A 265 -8.99 -12.66 -1.56
N ASN A 266 -8.15 -13.04 -2.53
CA ASN A 266 -8.56 -13.65 -3.80
C ASN A 266 -8.76 -15.17 -3.66
#